data_AF-A0A439SH60-F1
#
_entry.id   AF-A0A439SH60-F1
#
_cell.length_a   1.000
_cell.length_b   1.000
_cell.length_c   1.000
_cell.angle_alpha   90.00
_cell.angle_beta   90.00
_cell.angle_gamma   90.00
#
_symmetry.space_group_name_H-M   'P 1'
#
loop_
_entity.id
_entity.type
_entity.pdbx_description
1 polymer ?
#
loop_
_entity_poly.entity_id
_entity_poly.type
_entity_poly.pdbx_seq_one_letter_code
_entity_poly.pdbx_strand_id
1 'polypeptide(L)' 'MRRRDEIRTAPPLGGALTVDETADYLRVCRSTVYALFKSGDLVPAKIRGRTLVRRVDADAFLDRCVGA' A
#
# COMPACT_ATOMS: atom_id res chain seq x y z
N MET A 1 2.31 22.16 -4.09
CA MET A 1 2.55 21.54 -5.41
C MET A 1 4.01 21.11 -5.48
N ARG A 2 4.33 19.87 -5.06
CA ARG A 2 5.67 19.29 -5.17
C ARG A 2 5.67 18.37 -6.40
N ARG A 3 6.74 18.46 -7.20
CA ARG A 3 6.90 17.86 -8.54
C ARG A 3 6.70 16.35 -8.49
N ARG A 4 5.94 15.80 -9.45
CA ARG A 4 5.50 14.40 -9.52
C ARG A 4 6.51 13.45 -10.18
N ASP A 5 7.65 13.93 -10.66
CA ASP A 5 8.47 13.19 -11.63
C ASP A 5 9.75 12.53 -11.06
N GLU A 6 9.92 12.43 -9.74
CA GLU A 6 11.21 11.98 -9.17
C GLU A 6 11.12 10.78 -8.23
N ILE A 7 10.10 9.93 -8.39
CA ILE A 7 9.99 8.68 -7.63
C ILE A 7 10.33 7.48 -8.52
N ARG A 8 11.62 7.34 -8.89
CA ARG A 8 12.21 6.00 -9.04
C ARG A 8 12.36 5.45 -7.62
N THR A 9 11.28 5.00 -7.00
CA THR A 9 11.35 4.44 -5.64
C THR A 9 11.98 3.06 -5.71
N ALA A 10 13.16 2.95 -5.13
CA ALA A 10 13.60 1.69 -4.53
C ALA A 10 12.45 1.13 -3.67
N PRO A 11 12.31 -0.21 -3.57
CA PRO A 11 11.28 -0.81 -2.74
C PRO A 11 11.35 -0.20 -1.33
N PRO A 12 10.19 0.12 -0.73
CA PRO A 12 10.13 0.80 0.55
C PRO A 12 10.91 -0.03 1.60
N LEU A 13 12.03 0.55 2.05
CA LEU A 13 12.93 -0.07 3.04
C LEU A 13 12.33 -0.05 4.45
N GLY A 14 11.14 0.55 4.64
CA GLY A 14 10.42 0.64 5.91
C GLY A 14 9.34 -0.43 6.06
N GLY A 15 8.99 -0.76 7.31
CA GLY A 15 7.92 -1.73 7.62
C GLY A 15 6.48 -1.24 7.35
N ALA A 16 6.31 -0.02 6.83
CA ALA A 16 5.02 0.57 6.51
C ALA A 16 5.08 1.35 5.18
N LEU A 17 3.95 1.33 4.48
CA LEU A 17 3.70 1.90 3.16
C LEU A 17 2.65 3.01 3.28
N THR A 18 2.82 4.11 2.56
CA THR A 18 1.72 5.04 2.26
C THR A 18 0.72 4.40 1.31
N VAL A 19 -0.44 5.04 1.11
CA VAL A 19 -1.45 4.55 0.17
C VAL A 19 -0.91 4.51 -1.27
N ASP A 20 -0.14 5.51 -1.68
CA ASP A 20 0.45 5.55 -3.03
C ASP A 20 1.55 4.48 -3.16
N GLU A 21 2.42 4.31 -2.16
CA GLU A 21 3.40 3.21 -2.16
C GLU A 21 2.74 1.82 -2.14
N THR A 22 1.59 1.67 -1.48
CA THR A 22 0.83 0.41 -1.48
C THR A 22 0.27 0.12 -2.87
N ALA A 23 -0.24 1.15 -3.56
CA ALA A 23 -0.74 1.02 -4.93
C ALA A 23 0.39 0.61 -5.89
N ASP A 24 1.55 1.23 -5.76
CA ASP A 24 2.74 0.90 -6.54
C ASP A 24 3.25 -0.52 -6.21
N TYR A 25 3.28 -0.89 -4.93
CA TYR A 25 3.75 -2.18 -4.45
C TYR A 25 2.90 -3.33 -4.96
N LEU A 26 1.57 -3.19 -4.86
CA LEU A 26 0.61 -4.20 -5.32
C LEU A 26 0.28 -4.11 -6.82
N ARG A 27 0.83 -3.10 -7.52
CA ARG A 27 0.55 -2.80 -8.95
C ARG A 27 -0.94 -2.61 -9.26
N VAL A 28 -1.64 -1.86 -8.42
CA VAL A 28 -3.06 -1.53 -8.58
C VAL A 28 -3.29 -0.02 -8.53
N CYS A 29 -4.48 0.41 -8.94
CA CYS A 29 -4.88 1.81 -8.80
C CYS A 29 -5.11 2.18 -7.33
N ARG A 30 -4.92 3.46 -6.99
CA ARG A 30 -5.21 4.00 -5.64
C ARG A 30 -6.64 3.73 -5.18
N SER A 31 -7.61 3.81 -6.10
CA SER A 31 -9.01 3.48 -5.82
C SER A 31 -9.19 2.02 -5.39
N THR A 32 -8.44 1.10 -5.99
CA THR A 32 -8.42 -0.31 -5.60
C THR A 32 -7.90 -0.48 -4.17
N VAL A 33 -6.86 0.26 -3.76
CA VAL A 33 -6.38 0.21 -2.37
C VAL A 33 -7.48 0.62 -1.38
N TYR A 34 -8.23 1.68 -1.67
CA TYR A 34 -9.38 2.05 -0.83
C TYR A 34 -10.51 1.02 -0.86
N ALA A 35 -10.71 0.33 -1.98
CA ALA A 35 -11.66 -0.78 -2.04
C ALA A 35 -11.23 -1.94 -1.15
N LEU A 36 -9.93 -2.27 -1.11
CA LEU A 36 -9.37 -3.29 -0.21
C LEU A 36 -9.51 -2.91 1.27
N PHE A 37 -9.41 -1.62 1.60
CA PHE A 37 -9.72 -1.14 2.95
C PHE A 37 -11.20 -1.31 3.30
N LYS A 38 -12.08 -1.09 2.32
CA LYS A 38 -13.54 -1.22 2.51
C LYS A 38 -13.97 -2.69 2.64
N SER A 39 -13.35 -3.60 1.88
CA SER A 39 -13.62 -5.04 1.98
C SER A 39 -12.97 -5.68 3.21
N GLY A 40 -11.95 -5.04 3.79
CA GLY A 40 -11.20 -5.57 4.93
C GLY A 40 -10.02 -6.46 4.52
N ASP A 41 -9.73 -6.57 3.23
CA ASP A 41 -8.58 -7.34 2.72
C ASP A 41 -7.24 -6.73 3.09
N LEU A 42 -7.21 -5.41 3.29
CA LEU A 42 -6.09 -4.66 3.83
C LEU A 42 -6.57 -3.78 5.00
N VAL A 43 -5.79 -3.75 6.08
CA VAL A 43 -6.12 -2.96 7.27
C VAL A 43 -5.30 -1.65 7.27
N PRO A 44 -5.94 -0.46 7.16
CA PRO A 44 -5.24 0.80 7.24
C PRO A 44 -4.83 1.13 8.69
N ALA A 45 -3.56 1.45 8.91
CA ALA A 45 -3.05 2.00 10.16
C ALA A 45 -3.09 3.53 10.13
N LYS A 46 -3.66 4.15 11.17
CA LYS A 46 -3.65 5.61 11.35
C LYS A 46 -2.51 6.01 12.28
N ILE A 47 -1.49 6.68 11.74
CA ILE A 47 -0.34 7.17 12.52
C ILE A 47 -0.20 8.67 12.30
N ARG A 48 -0.41 9.47 13.36
CA ARG A 48 -0.30 10.94 13.33
C ARG A 48 -1.02 11.58 12.13
N GLY A 49 -2.25 11.12 11.85
CA GLY A 49 -3.08 11.66 10.76
C GLY A 49 -2.80 11.07 9.37
N ARG A 50 -1.77 10.25 9.20
CA ARG A 50 -1.48 9.55 7.92
C ARG A 50 -2.11 8.16 7.92
N THR A 51 -2.66 7.76 6.77
CA THR A 51 -3.03 6.37 6.51
C THR A 51 -1.82 5.65 5.96
N LEU A 52 -1.42 4.58 6.64
CA LEU A 52 -0.34 3.69 6.22
C LEU A 52 -0.87 2.25 6.16
N VAL A 53 -0.17 1.39 5.43
CA VAL A 53 -0.38 -0.06 5.37
C VAL A 53 0.91 -0.71 5.84
N ARG A 54 0.82 -1.69 6.74
CA ARG A 54 2.04 -2.42 7.14
C ARG A 54 2.47 -3.28 5.96
N ARG A 55 3.77 -3.29 5.65
CA ARG A 55 4.29 -4.04 4.52
C ARG A 55 3.95 -5.53 4.62
N VAL A 56 4.08 -6.10 5.82
CA VAL A 56 3.73 -7.51 6.09
C VAL A 56 2.26 -7.86 5.79
N ASP A 57 1.35 -6.90 5.92
CA ASP A 57 -0.07 -7.14 5.63
C ASP A 57 -0.33 -7.08 4.11
N ALA A 58 0.44 -6.25 3.38
CA ALA A 58 0.44 -6.21 1.92
C ALA A 58 1.07 -7.47 1.31
N ASP A 59 2.18 -7.94 1.88
CA ASP A 59 2.83 -9.21 1.52
C ASP A 59 1.86 -10.38 1.73
N ALA A 60 1.22 -10.46 2.90
CA ALA A 60 0.23 -11.49 3.20
C ALA A 60 -0.99 -11.43 2.26
N PHE A 61 -1.37 -10.25 1.77
CA PHE A 61 -2.41 -10.12 0.75
C PHE A 61 -1.95 -10.70 -0.60
N LEU A 62 -0.73 -10.39 -1.05
CA LEU A 62 -0.17 -10.96 -2.28
C LEU A 62 -0.10 -12.49 -2.21
N ASP A 63 0.38 -13.03 -1.09
CA ASP A 63 0.47 -14.48 -0.88
C ASP A 63 -0.90 -15.16 -1.00
N ARG A 64 -1.97 -14.55 -0.47
CA ARG A 64 -3.35 -15.05 -0.63
C ARG A 64 -3.83 -15.00 -2.08
N CYS A 65 -3.39 -14.02 -2.88
CA CYS A 65 -3.79 -13.89 -4.28
C CYS A 65 -3.06 -14.87 -5.21
N VAL A 66 -1.80 -15.21 -4.92
CA VAL A 66 -0.98 -16.09 -5.77
C VAL A 66 -1.07 -17.56 -5.33
N GLY A 67 -1.39 -17.82 -4.07
CA GLY A 67 -1.55 -19.16 -3.50
C GLY A 67 -2.96 -19.74 -3.55
N ALA A 68 -3.90 -19.11 -4.27
CA ALA A 68 -5.29 -19.56 -4.45
C ALA A 68 -5.53 -20.21 -5.82
#